data_AF-A0A1Q8I3G1-F1
#
_entry.id   AF-A0A1Q8I3G1-F1
#
_cell.length_a   1.000
_cell.length_b   1.000
_cell.length_c   1.000
_cell.angle_alpha   90.00
_cell.angle_beta   90.00
_cell.angle_gamma   90.00
#
_symmetry.space_group_name_H-M   'P 1'
#
loop_
_entity.id
_entity.type
_entity.pdbx_description
1 polymer ?
#
loop_
_entity_poly.entity_id
_entity_poly.type
_entity_poly.pdbx_seq_one_letter_code
_entity_poly.pdbx_strand_id
1 'polypeptide(L)'
;MHQGDAVITLKNRQEIRYPVGYLPMGMRQLERILNTFSTDRQLRAKLSGPEAVSTVLTVLEPTEEERSGGSWTWYSSGTTAKNLQ
;
A
#
# COMPACT_ATOMS: atom_id res chain seq x y z
N MET A 1 -6.95 -18.51 13.80
CA MET A 1 -5.66 -17.81 13.89
C MET A 1 -5.88 -16.37 13.44
N HIS A 2 -5.79 -15.38 14.32
CA HIS A 2 -5.88 -13.96 13.94
C HIS A 2 -4.47 -13.48 13.59
N GLN A 3 -4.23 -13.14 12.32
CA GLN A 3 -2.90 -12.72 11.81
C GLN A 3 -2.57 -11.24 12.05
N GLY A 4 -3.51 -10.48 12.63
CA GLY A 4 -3.40 -9.04 12.89
C GLY A 4 -4.56 -8.28 12.25
N ASP A 5 -4.85 -7.10 12.80
CA ASP A 5 -5.84 -6.17 12.25
C ASP A 5 -5.13 -5.07 11.49
N ALA A 6 -5.61 -4.75 10.30
CA ALA A 6 -5.26 -3.50 9.65
C ALA A 6 -6.20 -2.41 10.19
N VAL A 7 -5.60 -1.29 10.58
CA VAL A 7 -6.29 -0.16 11.18
C VAL A 7 -6.20 1.01 10.19
N ILE A 8 -7.35 1.40 9.62
CA ILE A 8 -7.46 2.64 8.86
C ILE A 8 -7.97 3.73 9.80
N THR A 9 -7.12 4.72 10.06
CA THR A 9 -7.49 5.91 10.82
C THR A 9 -7.97 7.01 9.87
N LEU A 10 -9.25 7.37 9.98
CA LEU A 10 -9.83 8.49 9.25
C LEU A 10 -9.46 9.82 9.93
N LYS A 11 -9.54 10.92 9.18
CA LYS A 11 -9.21 12.27 9.69
C LYS A 11 -10.02 12.70 10.91
N ASN A 12 -11.21 12.14 11.12
CA ASN A 12 -12.07 12.36 12.29
C ASN A 12 -11.68 11.49 13.51
N ARG A 13 -10.51 10.84 13.48
CA ARG A 13 -10.05 9.86 14.50
C ARG A 13 -10.96 8.63 14.63
N GLN A 14 -11.81 8.37 13.64
CA GLN A 14 -12.53 7.11 13.56
C GLN A 14 -11.55 6.04 13.06
N GLU A 15 -11.49 4.92 13.77
CA GLU A 15 -10.71 3.76 13.38
C GLU A 15 -11.63 2.72 12.74
N ILE A 16 -11.29 2.27 11.55
CA ILE A 16 -11.87 1.07 10.95
C ILE A 16 -10.83 -0.04 11.11
N ARG A 17 -11.23 -1.11 11.80
CA ARG A 17 -10.40 -2.30 12.01
C ARG A 17 -10.94 -3.43 11.17
N TYR A 18 -10.09 -4.02 10.34
CA TYR A 18 -10.42 -5.19 9.54
C TYR A 18 -9.30 -6.22 9.69
N PRO A 19 -9.62 -7.51 9.89
CA PRO A 19 -8.60 -8.54 9.93
C PRO A 19 -7.83 -8.55 8.61
N VAL A 20 -6.50 -8.52 8.68
CA VAL A 20 -5.62 -8.44 7.49
C VAL A 20 -5.90 -9.59 6.52
N GLY A 21 -6.31 -10.75 7.02
CA GLY A 21 -6.66 -11.92 6.21
C GLY A 21 -7.87 -11.74 5.28
N TYR A 22 -8.66 -10.66 5.43
CA TYR A 22 -9.79 -10.36 4.54
C TYR A 22 -9.47 -9.38 3.42
N LEU A 23 -8.25 -8.81 3.37
CA LEU A 23 -7.85 -8.04 2.20
C LEU A 23 -7.59 -9.02 1.04
N PRO A 24 -8.33 -8.95 -0.07
CA PRO A 24 -8.08 -9.78 -1.26
C PRO A 24 -6.86 -9.27 -2.05
N MET A 25 -5.80 -8.86 -1.34
CA MET A 25 -4.59 -8.29 -1.92
C MET A 25 -3.39 -8.52 -0.98
N GLY A 26 -2.21 -8.72 -1.56
CA GLY A 26 -0.97 -8.91 -0.80
C GLY A 26 -0.48 -7.62 -0.13
N MET A 27 0.35 -7.76 0.91
CA MET A 27 0.94 -6.61 1.62
C MET A 27 1.80 -5.72 0.70
N ARG A 28 2.52 -6.31 -0.26
CA ARG A 28 3.31 -5.58 -1.28
C ARG A 28 2.43 -4.73 -2.19
N GLN A 29 1.28 -5.27 -2.61
CA GLN A 29 0.29 -4.53 -3.41
C GLN A 29 -0.32 -3.38 -2.61
N LEU A 30 -0.57 -3.58 -1.31
CA LEU A 30 -1.08 -2.52 -0.43
C LEU A 30 -0.06 -1.40 -0.25
N GLU A 31 1.20 -1.73 0.01
CA GLU A 31 2.29 -0.75 0.08
C GLU A 31 2.39 0.06 -1.22
N ARG A 32 2.30 -0.59 -2.38
CA ARG A 32 2.36 0.08 -3.68
C ARG A 32 1.21 1.06 -3.87
N ILE A 33 -0.03 0.66 -3.59
CA ILE A 33 -1.19 1.58 -3.62
C ILE A 33 -0.93 2.79 -2.73
N LEU A 34 -0.54 2.56 -1.47
CA LEU A 34 -0.30 3.64 -0.52
C LEU A 34 0.82 4.58 -1.00
N ASN A 35 1.94 4.03 -1.47
CA ASN A 35 3.09 4.81 -1.91
C ASN A 35 2.78 5.64 -3.17
N THR A 36 2.16 5.03 -4.18
CA THR A 36 1.81 5.70 -5.43
C THR A 36 0.82 6.84 -5.19
N PHE A 37 -0.30 6.60 -4.51
CA PHE A 37 -1.32 7.63 -4.35
C PHE A 37 -1.01 8.65 -3.24
N SER A 38 -0.09 8.34 -2.30
CA SER A 38 0.40 9.34 -1.34
C SER A 38 1.35 10.34 -2.00
N THR A 39 2.20 9.86 -2.92
CA THR A 39 3.27 10.66 -3.54
C THR A 39 2.84 11.34 -4.84
N ASP A 40 2.10 10.65 -5.72
CA ASP A 40 1.69 11.16 -7.02
C ASP A 40 0.31 11.85 -6.94
N ARG A 41 0.33 13.19 -7.00
CA ARG A 41 -0.89 14.01 -6.96
C ARG A 41 -1.76 13.89 -8.21
N GLN A 42 -1.18 13.61 -9.38
CA GLN A 42 -1.94 13.45 -10.62
C GLN A 42 -2.70 12.14 -10.61
N LEU A 43 -2.04 11.02 -10.27
CA LEU A 43 -2.69 9.73 -10.12
C LEU A 43 -3.73 9.75 -8.99
N ARG A 44 -3.44 10.44 -7.87
CA ARG A 44 -4.44 10.62 -6.81
C ARG A 44 -5.67 11.38 -7.27
N ALA A 45 -5.52 12.41 -8.11
CA ALA A 45 -6.67 13.17 -8.62
C ALA A 45 -7.60 12.30 -9.50
N LYS A 46 -7.05 11.30 -10.20
CA LYS A 46 -7.83 10.36 -11.02
C LYS A 46 -8.74 9.44 -10.19
N LEU A 47 -8.47 9.25 -8.90
CA LEU A 47 -9.31 8.44 -8.00
C LEU A 47 -10.73 8.99 -7.82
N SER A 48 -10.93 10.29 -8.08
CA SER A 48 -12.26 10.91 -8.01
C SER A 48 -13.03 10.85 -9.34
N GLY A 49 -12.41 10.31 -10.40
CA GLY A 49 -12.95 10.32 -11.76
C GLY A 49 -13.39 8.94 -12.26
N PRO A 50 -13.94 8.87 -13.49
CA PRO A 50 -14.36 7.61 -14.11
C PRO A 50 -13.19 6.64 -14.35
N GLU A 51 -11.95 7.15 -14.44
CA GLU A 51 -10.74 6.35 -14.60
C GLU A 51 -10.21 5.74 -13.28
N ALA A 52 -10.88 5.96 -12.14
CA ALA A 52 -10.39 5.56 -10.82
C ALA A 52 -10.04 4.06 -10.75
N VAL A 53 -10.97 3.21 -11.21
CA VAL A 53 -10.78 1.76 -11.17
C VAL A 53 -9.64 1.32 -12.08
N SER A 54 -9.60 1.83 -13.32
CA SER A 54 -8.52 1.50 -14.26
C SER A 54 -7.15 1.94 -13.76
N THR A 55 -7.09 3.13 -13.13
CA THR A 55 -5.86 3.66 -12.52
C THR A 55 -5.37 2.76 -11.37
N VAL A 56 -6.26 2.32 -10.49
CA VAL A 56 -5.91 1.40 -9.39
C VAL A 56 -5.46 0.05 -9.93
N LEU A 57 -6.15 -0.51 -10.92
CA LEU A 57 -5.77 -1.79 -11.53
C LEU A 57 -4.38 -1.71 -12.17
N THR A 58 -4.06 -0.60 -12.84
CA THR A 58 -2.73 -0.38 -13.42
C THR A 58 -1.63 -0.37 -12.36
N VAL A 59 -1.88 0.22 -11.19
CA VAL A 59 -0.93 0.20 -10.06
C VAL A 59 -0.77 -1.20 -9.46
N LEU A 60 -1.83 -2.00 -9.50
CA LEU A 60 -1.85 -3.36 -8.99
C LEU A 60 -1.25 -4.40 -9.93
N GLU A 61 -0.97 -4.04 -11.18
CA GLU A 61 -0.28 -4.92 -12.12
C GLU A 61 1.06 -5.39 -11.50
N PRO A 62 1.30 -6.72 -11.46
CA PRO A 62 2.54 -7.25 -10.90
C PRO A 62 3.75 -6.72 -11.67
N THR A 63 4.77 -6.26 -10.95
CA THR A 63 6.07 -5.96 -11.56
C THR A 63 6.82 -7.25 -11.90
N GLU A 64 7.87 -7.13 -12.69
CA GLU A 64 8.67 -8.30 -13.09
C GLU A 64 9.31 -9.00 -11.87
N GLU A 65 9.68 -8.25 -10.84
CA GLU A 65 10.21 -8.78 -9.57
C GLU A 65 9.15 -9.59 -8.80
N GLU A 66 7.88 -9.24 -8.94
CA GLU A 66 6.77 -9.98 -8.35
C GLU A 66 6.46 -11.25 -9.14
N ARG A 67 6.55 -11.18 -10.47
CA ARG A 67 6.36 -12.35 -11.36
C ARG A 67 7.48 -13.39 -11.20
N SER A 68 8.68 -12.95 -10.87
CA SER A 68 9.85 -13.81 -10.63
C SER A 68 9.93 -14.40 -9.21
N GLY A 69 8.96 -14.09 -8.33
CA GLY A 69 8.89 -14.66 -6.97
C GLY A 69 9.96 -14.13 -6.00
N GLY A 70 10.51 -12.95 -6.26
CA GLY A 70 11.55 -12.35 -5.42
C GLY A 70 11.06 -12.06 -3.99
N SER A 71 11.89 -12.37 -2.99
CA SER A 71 11.65 -12.07 -1.58
C SER A 71 11.28 -10.60 -1.37
N TRP A 72 10.32 -10.36 -0.48
CA TRP A 72 9.88 -9.00 -0.13
C TRP A 72 10.14 -8.72 1.34
N THR A 73 10.69 -7.54 1.61
CA THR A 73 10.82 -6.99 2.95
C THR A 73 10.17 -5.61 2.97
N TRP A 74 9.38 -5.33 4.00
CA TRP A 74 8.81 -4.00 4.24
C TRP A 74 9.94 -2.96 4.32
N TYR A 75 9.90 -1.92 3.49
CA TYR A 75 10.77 -0.75 3.66
C TYR A 75 10.04 0.29 4.50
N SER A 76 10.14 0.18 5.82
CA SER A 76 9.73 1.28 6.69
C SER A 76 10.64 2.47 6.41
N SER A 77 10.09 3.55 5.85
CA SER A 77 10.78 4.84 5.77
C SER A 77 10.87 5.43 7.18
N GLY A 78 11.77 4.88 7.99
CA GLY A 78 11.96 5.22 9.39
C GLY A 78 13.43 5.06 9.75
N THR A 79 14.18 6.16 9.58
CA THR A 79 15.48 6.41 10.20
C THR A 79 16.61 5.47 9.83
N THR A 80 17.30 5.78 8.72
CA THR A 80 18.76 5.60 8.67
C THR A 80 19.37 6.47 9.76
N ALA A 81 19.47 5.95 10.98
CA ALA A 81 20.43 6.47 11.95
C ALA A 81 21.81 6.16 11.35
N LYS A 82 22.44 7.18 10.78
CA LYS A 82 23.86 7.16 10.43
C LYS A 82 24.62 6.90 11.73
N ASN A 83 24.94 5.64 12.01
CA ASN A 83 26.06 5.33 12.88
C ASN A 83 27.33 5.60 12.06
N LEU A 84 27.80 6.85 12.14
CA LEU A 84 29.20 7.15 11.85
C LEU A 84 29.98 6.64 13.07
N GLN A 85 30.81 5.62 12.86
CA GLN A 85 31.88 5.27 13.80
C GLN A 85 32.94 6.36 13.84
#